data_AF-V9F234-F1
#
_entry.id   AF-V9F234-F1
#
_cell.length_a   1.000
_cell.length_b   1.000
_cell.length_c   1.000
_cell.angle_alpha   90.00
_cell.angle_beta   90.00
_cell.angle_gamma   90.00
#
_symmetry.space_group_name_H-M   'P 1'
#
loop_
_entity.id
_entity.type
_entity.pdbx_description
1 polymer ?
#
loop_
_entity_poly.entity_id
_entity_poly.type
_entity_poly.pdbx_seq_one_letter_code
_entity_poly.pdbx_strand_id
1 'polypeptide(L)'
;MSKTAEANGSAAKKKAAPKSRKRKTSDVGAVSKSGVAPAKRLATDAAAAAAVNGSGAEAHTMQAQLKPFVRGELVESIKHMLFGFGDEAEPLDETAELMEDLVVEYVHAMTKKAMELATIKGKLDTECFIFLIRKDPERYDRIAELLRANDEFRAALNSGFDPSDEKMY
;
A
#
# COMPACT_ATOMS: atom_id res chain seq x y z
N MET A 1 -8.25 -26.96 85.59
CA MET A 1 -6.86 -26.51 85.84
C MET A 1 -6.33 -26.02 84.49
N SER A 2 -6.51 -24.77 84.09
CA SER A 2 -5.68 -23.57 84.41
C SER A 2 -4.19 -23.85 84.10
N LYS A 3 -3.43 -23.11 83.29
CA LYS A 3 -3.52 -21.71 82.78
C LYS A 3 -2.34 -21.46 81.77
N THR A 4 -2.49 -20.43 80.89
CA THR A 4 -1.46 -19.45 80.35
C THR A 4 -0.34 -19.92 79.39
N ALA A 5 0.12 -19.17 78.35
CA ALA A 5 0.03 -17.76 77.89
C ALA A 5 0.30 -17.67 76.34
N GLU A 6 -0.42 -16.87 75.51
CA GLU A 6 -0.04 -15.54 74.90
C GLU A 6 1.30 -15.49 74.12
N ALA A 7 1.51 -14.83 72.96
CA ALA A 7 0.74 -13.96 72.06
C ALA A 7 1.52 -13.73 70.73
N ASN A 8 0.83 -13.50 69.61
CA ASN A 8 1.05 -12.45 68.56
C ASN A 8 0.11 -12.80 67.36
N GLY A 9 -0.94 -12.05 66.99
CA GLY A 9 -0.94 -10.65 66.54
C GLY A 9 -1.07 -10.64 64.99
N SER A 10 -2.31 -10.62 64.45
CA SER A 10 -2.93 -9.50 63.69
C SER A 10 -2.12 -8.99 62.47
N ALA A 11 -2.65 -8.67 61.28
CA ALA A 11 -3.94 -8.77 60.61
C ALA A 11 -3.73 -8.35 59.13
N ALA A 12 -4.57 -8.91 58.26
CA ALA A 12 -5.21 -8.34 57.06
C ALA A 12 -4.63 -7.14 56.26
N LYS A 13 -4.67 -7.35 54.93
CA LYS A 13 -5.22 -6.46 53.86
C LYS A 13 -4.34 -5.30 53.30
N LYS A 14 -3.95 -5.38 52.02
CA LYS A 14 -4.57 -4.65 50.87
C LYS A 14 -3.73 -4.69 49.57
N LYS A 15 -4.46 -4.60 48.46
CA LYS A 15 -4.09 -4.61 47.03
C LYS A 15 -3.09 -3.51 46.61
N ALA A 16 -2.30 -3.77 45.56
CA ALA A 16 -1.76 -2.74 44.66
C ALA A 16 -1.62 -3.26 43.21
N ALA A 17 -2.05 -2.45 42.24
CA ALA A 17 -2.10 -2.70 40.80
C ALA A 17 -0.72 -2.61 40.10
N PRO A 18 -0.54 -3.21 38.90
CA PRO A 18 0.74 -3.15 38.19
C PRO A 18 0.96 -1.76 37.54
N LYS A 19 2.15 -1.20 37.77
CA LYS A 19 2.59 0.11 37.26
C LYS A 19 2.79 0.09 35.73
N SER A 20 2.21 1.10 35.07
CA SER A 20 2.42 1.45 33.66
C SER A 20 3.85 1.93 33.41
N ARG A 21 4.56 1.26 32.49
CA ARG A 21 5.93 1.59 32.10
C ARG A 21 5.91 2.62 30.97
N LYS A 22 6.22 3.87 31.34
CA LYS A 22 6.31 5.05 30.46
C LYS A 22 7.48 4.89 29.49
N ARG A 23 7.21 4.83 28.18
CA ARG A 23 8.26 4.94 27.14
C ARG A 23 8.68 6.40 27.05
N LYS A 24 9.99 6.61 27.08
CA LYS A 24 10.65 7.91 26.98
C LYS A 24 10.78 8.27 25.50
N THR A 25 10.14 9.36 25.12
CA THR A 25 10.34 10.05 23.85
C THR A 25 11.70 10.75 23.91
N SER A 26 12.63 10.37 23.04
CA SER A 26 13.85 11.14 22.82
C SER A 26 13.56 12.22 21.79
N ASP A 27 13.35 13.41 22.31
CA ASP A 27 13.48 14.70 21.65
C ASP A 27 14.95 14.90 21.23
N VAL A 28 15.19 15.07 19.92
CA VAL A 28 16.45 15.61 19.39
C VAL A 28 16.10 16.57 18.26
N GLY A 29 16.22 17.87 18.54
CA GLY A 29 16.90 18.80 17.65
C GLY A 29 16.04 19.55 16.63
N ALA A 30 15.38 20.60 17.09
CA ALA A 30 15.00 21.72 16.23
C ALA A 30 16.24 22.41 15.65
N VAL A 31 16.36 22.43 14.31
CA VAL A 31 17.22 23.36 13.59
C VAL A 31 16.34 24.19 12.66
N SER A 32 16.27 25.48 12.98
CA SER A 32 15.65 26.53 12.19
C SER A 32 16.55 26.91 11.00
N LYS A 33 16.04 26.78 9.78
CA LYS A 33 16.47 27.58 8.63
C LYS A 33 15.25 28.10 7.88
N SER A 34 15.01 29.39 8.05
CA SER A 34 14.19 30.22 7.18
C SER A 34 14.88 30.39 5.82
N GLY A 35 14.10 30.39 4.73
CA GLY A 35 14.54 30.99 3.47
C GLY A 35 14.09 30.29 2.19
N VAL A 36 12.98 30.78 1.64
CA VAL A 36 12.70 30.94 0.19
C VAL A 36 12.44 29.66 -0.63
N ALA A 37 11.15 29.45 -0.94
CA ALA A 37 10.69 28.63 -2.06
C ALA A 37 10.95 29.33 -3.41
N PRO A 38 11.02 28.55 -4.51
CA PRO A 38 10.32 28.95 -5.72
C PRO A 38 9.35 27.86 -6.16
N ALA A 39 8.07 28.22 -6.10
CA ALA A 39 7.00 27.53 -6.78
C ALA A 39 7.28 27.46 -8.29
N LYS A 40 7.43 26.26 -8.84
CA LYS A 40 7.33 26.05 -10.29
C LYS A 40 5.93 25.53 -10.59
N ARG A 41 5.03 26.48 -10.87
CA ARG A 41 3.73 26.24 -11.48
C ARG A 41 3.97 25.62 -12.85
N LEU A 42 3.49 24.39 -13.10
CA LEU A 42 3.31 23.93 -14.47
C LEU A 42 1.98 24.48 -14.98
N ALA A 43 2.08 25.32 -16.01
CA ALA A 43 0.98 25.94 -16.69
C ALA A 43 0.22 24.89 -17.52
N THR A 44 -1.10 24.93 -17.36
CA THR A 44 -2.15 24.83 -18.39
C THR A 44 -1.81 24.07 -19.68
N ASP A 45 -2.56 22.99 -19.92
CA ASP A 45 -3.17 22.78 -21.23
C ASP A 45 -4.65 22.45 -21.01
N ALA A 46 -5.49 23.48 -21.16
CA ALA A 46 -6.90 23.34 -21.42
C ALA A 46 -7.06 22.98 -22.90
N ALA A 47 -7.44 21.75 -23.20
CA ALA A 47 -7.85 21.34 -24.53
C ALA A 47 -9.21 20.62 -24.46
N ALA A 48 -10.24 21.43 -24.73
CA ALA A 48 -11.48 21.12 -25.43
C ALA A 48 -12.32 19.90 -25.00
N ALA A 49 -13.47 20.22 -24.41
CA ALA A 49 -14.69 19.47 -24.60
C ALA A 49 -15.00 19.34 -26.11
N ALA A 50 -15.26 18.11 -26.56
CA ALA A 50 -15.92 17.84 -27.83
C ALA A 50 -17.02 16.79 -27.61
N ALA A 51 -18.20 17.15 -28.09
CA ALA A 51 -19.46 16.46 -27.91
C ALA A 51 -19.58 15.15 -28.71
N VAL A 52 -20.54 14.35 -28.26
CA VAL A 52 -21.09 13.11 -28.86
C VAL A 52 -21.48 13.27 -30.34
N ASN A 53 -21.04 12.35 -31.20
CA ASN A 53 -21.94 11.55 -32.06
C ASN A 53 -21.26 10.41 -32.85
N GLY A 54 -21.87 9.22 -32.79
CA GLY A 54 -22.30 8.44 -33.96
C GLY A 54 -21.30 7.72 -34.88
N SER A 55 -21.25 6.39 -34.71
CA SER A 55 -21.08 5.34 -35.74
C SER A 55 -19.74 5.18 -36.47
N GLY A 56 -19.30 3.92 -36.57
CA GLY A 56 -18.34 3.47 -37.58
C GLY A 56 -17.13 2.79 -36.97
N ALA A 57 -17.00 1.49 -37.26
CA ALA A 57 -15.90 0.66 -36.85
C ALA A 57 -14.57 1.13 -37.42
N GLU A 58 -13.67 1.63 -36.57
CA GLU A 58 -12.25 1.70 -36.85
C GLU A 58 -11.54 1.40 -35.53
N ALA A 59 -11.04 0.17 -35.38
CA ALA A 59 -10.17 -0.19 -34.27
C ALA A 59 -8.84 0.57 -34.45
N HIS A 60 -8.79 1.80 -33.97
CA HIS A 60 -7.55 2.53 -33.80
C HIS A 60 -6.67 1.78 -32.81
N THR A 61 -5.83 0.92 -33.35
CA THR A 61 -4.65 0.35 -32.70
C THR A 61 -3.67 1.50 -32.46
N MET A 62 -3.98 2.33 -31.47
CA MET A 62 -3.00 3.16 -30.80
C MET A 62 -2.02 2.20 -30.13
N GLN A 63 -0.98 1.79 -30.86
CA GLN A 63 0.18 1.14 -30.26
C GLN A 63 0.80 2.18 -29.31
N ALA A 64 0.38 2.16 -28.05
CA ALA A 64 1.12 2.79 -26.98
C ALA A 64 2.52 2.15 -27.02
N GLN A 65 3.52 2.91 -27.47
CA GLN A 65 4.91 2.51 -27.36
C GLN A 65 5.24 2.44 -25.87
N LEU A 66 5.05 1.26 -25.29
CA LEU A 66 5.45 0.98 -23.94
C LEU A 66 6.98 1.06 -23.89
N LYS A 67 7.50 1.94 -23.03
CA LYS A 67 8.94 2.00 -22.75
C LYS A 67 9.39 0.59 -22.36
N PRO A 68 10.47 0.05 -22.96
CA PRO A 68 10.99 -1.23 -22.54
C PRO A 68 11.41 -1.15 -21.07
N PHE A 69 11.05 -2.16 -20.29
CA PHE A 69 11.45 -2.28 -18.90
C PHE A 69 12.99 -2.30 -18.81
N VAL A 70 13.55 -1.41 -17.99
CA VAL A 70 15.00 -1.34 -17.77
C VAL A 70 15.32 -1.95 -16.42
N ARG A 71 16.23 -2.92 -16.39
CA ARG A 71 16.74 -3.51 -15.14
C ARG A 71 17.29 -2.41 -14.24
N GLY A 72 16.95 -2.46 -12.95
CA GLY A 72 17.31 -1.47 -11.95
C GLY A 72 16.19 -0.49 -11.63
N GLU A 73 15.14 -0.38 -12.46
CA GLU A 73 14.03 0.56 -12.24
C GLU A 73 13.21 0.22 -10.99
N LEU A 74 13.18 -1.06 -10.58
CA LEU A 74 12.39 -1.51 -9.42
C LEU A 74 13.17 -1.57 -8.11
N VAL A 75 14.50 -1.53 -8.15
CA VAL A 75 15.38 -1.78 -7.00
C VAL A 75 14.98 -0.93 -5.78
N GLU A 76 14.79 0.37 -5.96
CA GLU A 76 14.46 1.26 -4.84
C GLU A 76 13.08 0.94 -4.21
N SER A 77 12.09 0.61 -5.04
CA SER A 77 10.78 0.21 -4.55
C SER A 77 10.82 -1.16 -3.87
N ILE A 78 11.66 -2.07 -4.36
CA ILE A 78 11.88 -3.39 -3.76
C ILE A 78 12.51 -3.25 -2.38
N LYS A 79 13.50 -2.37 -2.18
CA LYS A 79 14.09 -2.11 -0.85
C LYS A 79 13.04 -1.71 0.17
N HIS A 80 12.15 -0.77 -0.19
CA HIS A 80 11.04 -0.37 0.68
C HIS A 80 10.06 -1.52 0.97
N MET A 81 9.78 -2.36 -0.02
CA MET A 81 8.94 -3.55 0.17
C MET A 81 9.61 -4.56 1.11
N LEU A 82 10.90 -4.85 0.92
CA LEU A 82 11.67 -5.78 1.76
C LEU A 82 11.61 -5.34 3.24
N PHE A 83 11.83 -4.06 3.51
CA PHE A 83 11.64 -3.51 4.86
C PHE A 83 10.19 -3.70 5.37
N GLY A 84 9.18 -3.48 4.52
CA GLY A 84 7.78 -3.74 4.84
C GLY A 84 7.46 -5.21 5.17
N PHE A 85 8.25 -6.15 4.65
CA PHE A 85 8.19 -7.58 4.99
C PHE A 85 9.04 -7.97 6.20
N GLY A 86 9.74 -7.01 6.83
CA GLY A 86 10.52 -7.21 8.05
C GLY A 86 12.02 -7.44 7.83
N ASP A 87 12.54 -7.13 6.64
CA ASP A 87 13.98 -7.12 6.36
C ASP A 87 14.67 -5.89 6.97
N GLU A 88 15.99 -5.76 6.77
CA GLU A 88 16.78 -4.60 7.18
C GLU A 88 16.30 -3.31 6.47
N ALA A 89 16.49 -2.17 7.13
CA ALA A 89 16.11 -0.85 6.57
C ALA A 89 16.91 -0.49 5.31
N GLU A 90 18.14 -1.00 5.20
CA GLU A 90 19.02 -0.84 4.05
C GLU A 90 19.56 -2.22 3.63
N PRO A 91 18.76 -3.01 2.88
CA PRO A 91 19.20 -4.30 2.41
C PRO A 91 20.29 -4.15 1.32
N LEU A 92 21.14 -5.17 1.18
CA LEU A 92 22.20 -5.19 0.17
C LEU A 92 21.66 -4.98 -1.25
N ASP A 93 22.38 -4.22 -2.06
CA ASP A 93 22.02 -3.96 -3.46
C ASP A 93 21.86 -5.27 -4.26
N GLU A 94 22.78 -6.21 -4.06
CA GLU A 94 22.74 -7.54 -4.69
C GLU A 94 21.44 -8.31 -4.36
N THR A 95 20.93 -8.18 -3.13
CA THR A 95 19.66 -8.80 -2.72
C THR A 95 18.48 -8.15 -3.44
N ALA A 96 18.47 -6.82 -3.52
CA ALA A 96 17.40 -6.08 -4.19
C ALA A 96 17.39 -6.32 -5.70
N GLU A 97 18.57 -6.39 -6.34
CA GLU A 97 18.72 -6.74 -7.76
C GLU A 97 18.27 -8.17 -8.05
N LEU A 98 18.64 -9.13 -7.20
CA LEU A 98 18.16 -10.51 -7.34
C LEU A 98 16.64 -10.59 -7.17
N MET A 99 16.08 -9.87 -6.20
CA MET A 99 14.63 -9.81 -6.01
C MET A 99 13.91 -9.17 -7.20
N GLU A 100 14.51 -8.17 -7.85
CA GLU A 100 13.98 -7.61 -9.09
C GLU A 100 13.88 -8.68 -10.18
N ASP A 101 14.95 -9.45 -10.39
CA ASP A 101 14.97 -10.51 -11.40
C ASP A 101 13.88 -11.58 -11.12
N LEU A 102 13.72 -11.99 -9.85
CA LEU A 102 12.68 -12.94 -9.45
C LEU A 102 11.26 -12.40 -9.65
N VAL A 103 11.03 -11.11 -9.33
CA VAL A 103 9.73 -10.46 -9.51
C VAL A 103 9.37 -10.35 -10.99
N VAL A 104 10.32 -9.95 -11.84
CA VAL A 104 10.10 -9.85 -13.29
C VAL A 104 9.77 -11.22 -13.88
N GLU A 105 10.51 -12.27 -13.50
CA GLU A 105 10.22 -13.63 -13.93
C GLU A 105 8.82 -14.08 -13.49
N TYR A 106 8.45 -13.82 -12.23
CA TYR A 106 7.13 -14.14 -11.70
C TYR A 106 6.01 -13.43 -12.47
N VAL A 107 6.15 -12.12 -12.71
CA VAL A 107 5.16 -11.34 -13.46
C VAL A 107 5.00 -11.86 -14.88
N HIS A 108 6.10 -12.19 -15.57
CA HIS A 108 6.04 -12.80 -16.90
C HIS A 108 5.33 -14.15 -16.88
N ALA A 109 5.69 -15.05 -15.96
CA ALA A 109 5.08 -16.37 -15.86
C ALA A 109 3.59 -16.30 -15.52
N MET A 110 3.21 -15.39 -14.62
CA MET A 110 1.82 -15.16 -14.23
C MET A 110 1.00 -14.57 -15.37
N THR A 111 1.54 -13.57 -16.06
CA THR A 111 0.87 -12.90 -17.18
C THR A 111 0.66 -13.87 -18.34
N LYS A 112 1.64 -14.73 -18.64
CA LYS A 112 1.49 -15.76 -19.68
C LYS A 112 0.31 -16.69 -19.40
N LYS A 113 0.18 -17.18 -18.16
CA LYS A 113 -0.97 -18.01 -17.75
C LYS A 113 -2.28 -17.23 -17.80
N ALA A 114 -2.28 -15.95 -17.43
CA ALA A 114 -3.47 -15.12 -17.48
C ALA A 114 -3.91 -14.86 -18.94
N MET A 115 -2.96 -14.70 -19.86
CA MET A 115 -3.22 -14.58 -21.29
C MET A 115 -3.83 -15.85 -21.87
N GLU A 116 -3.38 -17.04 -21.46
CA GLU A 116 -3.99 -18.32 -21.86
C GLU A 116 -5.45 -18.45 -21.40
N LEU A 117 -5.81 -17.86 -20.26
CA LEU A 117 -7.22 -17.78 -19.82
C LEU A 117 -8.00 -16.71 -20.60
N ALA A 118 -7.34 -15.59 -20.91
CA ALA A 118 -7.92 -14.49 -21.65
C ALA A 118 -8.30 -14.89 -23.09
N THR A 119 -7.57 -15.82 -23.73
CA THR A 119 -7.94 -16.32 -25.07
C THR A 119 -9.28 -17.06 -25.05
N ILE A 120 -9.58 -17.80 -23.97
CA ILE A 120 -10.85 -18.50 -23.79
C ILE A 120 -11.96 -17.52 -23.44
N LYS A 121 -11.66 -16.57 -22.53
CA LYS A 121 -12.62 -15.57 -22.05
C LYS A 121 -12.90 -14.45 -23.08
N GLY A 122 -12.00 -14.26 -24.04
CA GLY A 122 -12.07 -13.21 -25.07
C GLY A 122 -11.51 -11.84 -24.66
N LYS A 123 -11.12 -11.66 -23.38
CA LYS A 123 -10.45 -10.45 -22.89
C LYS A 123 -9.52 -10.74 -21.71
N LEU A 124 -8.41 -10.00 -21.63
CA LEU A 124 -7.54 -9.98 -20.46
C LEU A 124 -8.11 -8.99 -19.44
N ASP A 125 -8.47 -9.50 -18.28
CA ASP A 125 -9.15 -8.75 -17.22
C ASP A 125 -8.66 -9.22 -15.83
N THR A 126 -8.96 -8.48 -14.77
CA THR A 126 -8.54 -8.79 -13.39
C THR A 126 -8.96 -10.20 -12.95
N GLU A 127 -10.14 -10.65 -13.37
CA GLU A 127 -10.65 -12.00 -13.09
C GLU A 127 -9.71 -13.11 -13.61
N CYS A 128 -8.95 -12.87 -14.70
CA CYS A 128 -8.00 -13.86 -15.22
C CYS A 128 -6.87 -14.11 -14.22
N PHE A 129 -6.42 -13.07 -13.53
CA PHE A 129 -5.40 -13.16 -12.48
C PHE A 129 -5.98 -13.74 -11.18
N ILE A 130 -7.19 -13.32 -10.80
CA ILE A 130 -7.88 -13.85 -9.61
C ILE A 130 -8.08 -15.37 -9.74
N PHE A 131 -8.46 -15.85 -10.93
CA PHE A 131 -8.65 -17.27 -11.17
C PHE A 131 -7.36 -18.09 -10.94
N LEU A 132 -6.19 -17.54 -11.23
CA LEU A 132 -4.91 -18.22 -10.98
C LEU A 132 -4.58 -18.29 -9.48
N ILE A 133 -5.02 -17.30 -8.69
CA ILE A 133 -4.72 -17.18 -7.26
C ILE A 133 -5.76 -17.90 -6.37
N ARG A 134 -6.93 -18.25 -6.92
CA ARG A 134 -8.09 -18.84 -6.20
C ARG A 134 -7.83 -20.01 -5.25
N LYS A 135 -6.66 -20.66 -5.31
CA LYS A 135 -6.28 -21.75 -4.41
C LYS A 135 -5.75 -21.26 -3.07
N ASP A 136 -5.33 -20.00 -2.99
CA ASP A 136 -4.84 -19.34 -1.78
C ASP A 136 -5.97 -18.43 -1.23
N PRO A 137 -6.70 -18.86 -0.19
CA PRO A 137 -7.82 -18.11 0.33
C PRO A 137 -7.41 -16.77 0.95
N GLU A 138 -6.25 -16.71 1.62
CA GLU A 138 -5.78 -15.48 2.27
C GLU A 138 -5.46 -14.39 1.25
N ARG A 139 -4.79 -14.78 0.14
CA ARG A 139 -4.51 -13.84 -0.95
C ARG A 139 -5.78 -13.46 -1.70
N TYR A 140 -6.69 -14.41 -1.91
CA TYR A 140 -7.95 -14.17 -2.60
C TYR A 140 -8.80 -13.11 -1.88
N ASP A 141 -8.98 -13.28 -0.57
CA ASP A 141 -9.78 -12.35 0.24
C ASP A 141 -9.13 -10.95 0.28
N ARG A 142 -7.80 -10.89 0.44
CA ARG A 142 -7.06 -9.62 0.41
C ARG A 142 -7.23 -8.89 -0.93
N ILE A 143 -7.21 -9.60 -2.05
CA ILE A 143 -7.42 -8.98 -3.38
C ILE A 143 -8.83 -8.40 -3.48
N ALA A 144 -9.84 -9.11 -2.99
CA ALA A 144 -11.22 -8.62 -3.00
C ALA A 144 -11.38 -7.34 -2.18
N GLU A 145 -10.75 -7.26 -1.00
CA GLU A 145 -10.73 -6.05 -0.16
C GLU A 145 -10.03 -4.88 -0.86
N LEU A 146 -8.85 -5.11 -1.46
CA LEU A 146 -8.08 -4.07 -2.14
C LEU A 146 -8.81 -3.49 -3.36
N LEU A 147 -9.48 -4.33 -4.15
CA LEU A 147 -10.29 -3.88 -5.29
C LEU A 147 -11.47 -3.03 -4.82
N ARG A 148 -12.18 -3.48 -3.77
CA ARG A 148 -13.29 -2.72 -3.18
C ARG A 148 -12.83 -1.35 -2.67
N ALA A 149 -11.69 -1.30 -1.97
CA ALA A 149 -11.13 -0.04 -1.49
C ALA A 149 -10.73 0.87 -2.66
N ASN A 150 -10.13 0.32 -3.73
CA ASN A 150 -9.77 1.09 -4.91
C ASN A 150 -10.99 1.73 -5.59
N ASP A 151 -12.09 1.00 -5.70
CA ASP A 151 -13.35 1.51 -6.27
C ASP A 151 -13.91 2.66 -5.43
N GLU A 152 -13.85 2.54 -4.09
CA GLU A 152 -14.25 3.61 -3.16
C GLU A 152 -13.36 4.85 -3.31
N PHE A 153 -12.04 4.68 -3.36
CA PHE A 153 -11.11 5.78 -3.60
C PHE A 153 -11.38 6.49 -4.94
N ARG A 154 -11.63 5.72 -6.00
CA ARG A 154 -11.97 6.28 -7.32
C ARG A 154 -13.30 7.01 -7.31
N ALA A 155 -14.30 6.48 -6.62
CA ALA A 155 -15.59 7.15 -6.46
C ALA A 155 -15.43 8.48 -5.69
N ALA A 156 -14.61 8.51 -4.64
CA ALA A 156 -14.34 9.72 -3.87
C ALA A 156 -13.58 10.79 -4.70
N LEU A 157 -12.60 10.39 -5.51
CA LEU A 157 -11.90 11.30 -6.41
C LEU A 157 -12.83 11.85 -7.50
N ASN A 158 -13.79 11.03 -7.97
CA ASN A 158 -14.73 11.42 -9.01
C ASN A 158 -15.97 12.15 -8.50
N SER A 159 -16.20 12.19 -7.18
CA SER A 159 -17.36 12.86 -6.58
C SER A 159 -17.23 14.39 -6.51
N GLY A 160 -16.07 14.92 -6.90
CA GLY A 160 -15.76 16.36 -6.81
C GLY A 160 -15.45 16.83 -5.39
N PHE A 161 -15.17 15.90 -4.46
CA PHE A 161 -14.75 16.23 -3.11
C PHE A 161 -13.32 16.78 -3.10
N ASP A 162 -13.18 18.09 -2.90
CA ASP A 162 -11.90 18.74 -2.62
C ASP A 162 -11.77 18.94 -1.10
N PRO A 163 -10.89 18.20 -0.39
CA PRO A 163 -10.69 18.35 1.04
C PRO A 163 -10.11 19.73 1.45
N SER A 164 -9.72 20.57 0.49
CA SER A 164 -9.29 21.95 0.70
C SER A 164 -10.39 23.00 0.47
N ASP A 165 -11.61 22.59 0.10
CA ASP A 165 -12.73 23.51 -0.10
C ASP A 165 -13.24 24.01 1.28
N GLU A 166 -12.65 25.11 1.76
CA GLU A 166 -12.97 25.81 3.03
C GLU A 166 -14.43 26.26 3.16
N LYS A 167 -15.28 26.06 2.15
CA LYS A 167 -16.70 26.48 2.15
C LYS A 167 -17.66 25.53 2.87
N MET A 168 -17.17 24.52 3.56
CA MET A 168 -17.99 23.57 4.32
C MET A 168 -18.08 23.85 5.84
N TYR A 169 -17.58 25.00 6.31
CA TYR A 169 -17.81 25.51 7.67
C TYR A 169 -18.25 26.96 7.69
#